data_AF-A0A172XQU3-F1
#
_entry.id   AF-A0A172XQU3-F1
#
_cell.length_a   1.000
_cell.length_b   1.000
_cell.length_c   1.000
_cell.angle_alpha   90.00
_cell.angle_beta   90.00
_cell.angle_gamma   90.00
#
_symmetry.space_group_name_H-M   'P 1'
#
loop_
_entity.id
_entity.type
_entity.pdbx_description
1 polymer ?
#
loop_
_entity_poly.entity_id
_entity_poly.type
_entity_poly.pdbx_seq_one_letter_code
_entity_poly.pdbx_strand_id
1 'polypeptide(L)'
;MDLDLKNVELQGMKPAKINKEMKDIGITQIPFVTDNPDVISRIEEKEVGSSIKKLYAFIYNNGERGDGGVIINEFKTKDDLDAYLAKTFEQSNYRVLVKDLFFIRIWSDYSLHVEGKETSEDHLNKLEKYYTKLGAKRIQLKPDESIITEVADSVAE
;
A
#
# COMPACT_ATOMS: atom_id res chain seq x y z
N MET A 1 -7.40 20.57 -1.05
CA MET A 1 -6.33 20.80 -0.06
C MET A 1 -5.37 19.65 -0.27
N ASP A 2 -4.18 19.94 -0.82
CA ASP A 2 -3.21 18.90 -1.17
C ASP A 2 -2.67 18.24 0.10
N LEU A 3 -2.71 16.91 0.13
CA LEU A 3 -2.16 16.10 1.21
C LEU A 3 -0.63 16.23 1.18
N ASP A 4 -0.09 17.15 1.98
CA ASP A 4 1.35 17.25 2.21
C ASP A 4 1.82 16.10 3.13
N LEU A 5 2.09 14.96 2.50
CA LEU A 5 2.65 13.77 3.14
C LEU A 5 4.09 13.97 3.67
N LYS A 6 4.70 15.16 3.57
CA LYS A 6 5.98 15.45 4.25
C LYS A 6 5.80 15.94 5.69
N ASN A 7 4.58 16.32 6.07
CA ASN A 7 4.19 16.70 7.43
C ASN A 7 3.18 15.68 8.00
N VAL A 8 3.57 14.39 8.03
CA VAL A 8 2.78 13.23 8.52
C VAL A 8 2.49 13.28 10.03
N GLU A 9 2.48 14.46 10.65
CA GLU A 9 1.55 14.71 11.75
C GLU A 9 0.14 14.85 11.16
N LEU A 10 -0.34 13.79 10.50
CA LEU A 10 -1.74 13.63 10.17
C LEU A 10 -2.49 13.66 11.50
N GLN A 11 -3.12 14.79 11.81
CA GLN A 11 -3.77 15.08 13.09
C GLN A 11 -4.66 13.89 13.52
N GLY A 12 -4.16 13.08 14.46
CA GLY A 12 -4.85 11.87 14.95
C GLY A 12 -4.10 10.55 14.75
N MET A 13 -3.06 10.50 13.90
CA MET A 13 -2.17 9.34 13.81
C MET A 13 -1.13 9.36 14.93
N LYS A 14 -0.72 8.18 15.39
CA LYS A 14 0.31 8.00 16.41
C LYS A 14 1.49 7.19 15.86
N PRO A 15 2.74 7.54 16.21
CA PRO A 15 3.90 6.71 15.94
C PRO A 15 3.73 5.28 16.44
N ALA A 16 4.09 4.31 15.60
CA ALA A 16 4.24 2.90 15.95
C ALA A 16 5.73 2.53 16.06
N LYS A 17 6.03 1.51 16.88
CA LYS A 17 7.42 1.09 17.13
C LYS A 17 7.99 0.36 15.91
N ILE A 18 9.19 0.76 15.49
CA ILE A 18 10.00 0.04 14.51
C ILE A 18 10.83 -1.03 15.23
N ASN A 19 10.74 -2.28 14.79
CA ASN A 19 11.63 -3.35 15.25
C ASN A 19 12.78 -3.60 14.25
N LYS A 20 13.74 -4.46 14.62
CA LYS A 20 14.90 -4.74 13.76
C LYS A 20 14.51 -5.39 12.42
N GLU A 21 13.58 -6.35 12.44
CA GLU A 21 13.13 -7.06 11.24
C GLU A 21 12.50 -6.11 10.22
N MET A 22 11.75 -5.11 10.69
CA MET A 22 11.19 -4.05 9.87
C MET A 22 12.31 -3.22 9.20
N LYS A 23 13.34 -2.82 9.94
CA LYS A 23 14.48 -2.09 9.35
C LYS A 23 15.21 -2.91 8.29
N ASP A 24 15.40 -4.20 8.56
CA ASP A 24 16.13 -5.10 7.68
C ASP A 24 15.41 -5.34 6.32
N ILE A 25 14.10 -5.10 6.26
CA ILE A 25 13.30 -5.15 5.01
C ILE A 25 13.06 -3.76 4.39
N GLY A 26 13.79 -2.74 4.83
CA GLY A 26 13.73 -1.39 4.27
C GLY A 26 12.74 -0.44 4.95
N ILE A 27 12.12 -0.82 6.07
CA ILE A 27 11.26 0.07 6.87
C ILE A 27 12.12 0.95 7.77
N THR A 28 12.54 2.10 7.25
CA THR A 28 13.48 3.02 7.92
C THR A 28 12.84 4.22 8.60
N GLN A 29 11.63 4.63 8.20
CA GLN A 29 10.88 5.73 8.81
C GLN A 29 9.93 5.23 9.92
N ILE A 30 9.33 6.14 10.69
CA ILE A 30 8.37 5.79 11.74
C ILE A 30 7.02 5.43 11.10
N PRO A 31 6.50 4.21 11.27
CA PRO A 31 5.13 3.88 10.87
C PRO A 31 4.13 4.60 11.74
N PHE A 32 2.95 4.86 11.21
CA PHE A 32 1.86 5.57 11.87
C PHE A 32 0.62 4.68 11.93
N VAL A 33 -0.16 4.82 13.01
CA VAL A 33 -1.43 4.11 13.20
C VAL A 33 -2.54 5.07 13.61
N THR A 34 -3.76 4.82 13.15
CA THR A 34 -4.97 5.55 13.58
C THR A 34 -6.20 4.65 13.58
N ASP A 35 -7.09 4.89 14.52
CA ASP A 35 -8.47 4.38 14.57
C ASP A 35 -9.50 5.52 14.41
N ASN A 36 -9.05 6.74 14.10
CA ASN A 36 -9.93 7.88 13.87
C ASN A 36 -10.57 7.80 12.47
N PRO A 37 -11.90 7.63 12.36
CA PRO A 37 -12.58 7.47 11.08
C PRO A 37 -12.47 8.70 10.17
N ASP A 38 -12.33 9.91 10.72
CA ASP A 38 -12.17 11.13 9.92
C ASP A 38 -10.80 11.17 9.24
N VAL A 39 -9.76 10.64 9.90
CA VAL A 39 -8.42 10.53 9.32
C VAL A 39 -8.39 9.42 8.29
N ILE A 40 -8.97 8.26 8.61
CA ILE A 40 -9.03 7.13 7.69
C ILE A 40 -9.77 7.51 6.41
N SER A 41 -10.92 8.19 6.50
CA SER A 41 -11.72 8.65 5.36
C SER A 41 -11.02 9.65 4.43
N ARG A 42 -9.92 10.26 4.89
CA ARG A 42 -9.07 11.15 4.08
C ARG A 42 -7.97 10.38 3.32
N ILE A 43 -7.64 9.17 3.77
CA ILE A 43 -6.61 8.31 3.18
C ILE A 43 -7.27 7.29 2.24
N GLU A 44 -8.28 6.60 2.75
CA GLU A 44 -9.13 5.64 2.05
C GLU A 44 -10.47 6.31 1.87
N GLU A 45 -10.94 6.47 0.63
CA GLU A 45 -12.16 7.22 0.28
C GLU A 45 -13.29 7.10 1.32
N LYS A 46 -14.07 8.18 1.52
CA LYS A 46 -15.03 8.31 2.63
C LYS A 46 -15.94 7.09 2.86
N GLU A 47 -16.39 6.43 1.79
CA GLU A 47 -17.22 5.22 1.89
C GLU A 47 -16.46 4.06 2.55
N VAL A 48 -15.21 3.86 2.17
CA VAL A 48 -14.30 2.84 2.70
C VAL A 48 -13.85 3.19 4.12
N GLY A 49 -13.55 4.46 4.39
CA GLY A 49 -13.04 4.86 5.70
C GLY A 49 -13.98 4.49 6.86
N SER A 50 -15.29 4.40 6.60
CA SER A 50 -16.28 3.99 7.59
C SER A 50 -16.25 2.49 7.95
N SER A 51 -15.72 1.63 7.08
CA SER A 51 -15.67 0.17 7.27
C SER A 51 -14.35 -0.33 7.85
N ILE A 52 -13.33 0.54 7.89
CA ILE A 52 -12.03 0.30 8.51
C ILE A 52 -12.10 0.61 10.01
N LYS A 53 -11.64 -0.34 10.82
CA LYS A 53 -11.49 -0.22 12.27
C LYS A 53 -10.18 0.46 12.64
N LYS A 54 -9.11 0.16 11.91
CA LYS A 54 -7.77 0.69 12.18
C LYS A 54 -6.93 0.70 10.90
N LEU A 55 -6.17 1.77 10.71
CA LEU A 55 -5.25 1.94 9.60
C LEU A 55 -3.83 2.05 10.14
N TYR A 56 -2.91 1.29 9.55
CA TYR A 56 -1.47 1.46 9.72
C TYR A 56 -0.89 1.89 8.38
N ALA A 57 -0.14 2.99 8.39
CA ALA A 57 0.57 3.46 7.22
C ALA A 57 2.05 3.49 7.53
N PHE A 58 2.83 3.03 6.57
CA PHE A 58 4.26 3.17 6.59
C PHE A 58 4.71 3.63 5.21
N ILE A 59 5.22 4.86 5.11
CA ILE A 59 5.65 5.46 3.86
C ILE A 59 7.13 5.77 4.01
N TYR A 60 7.91 5.43 2.99
CA TYR A 60 9.34 5.71 2.96
C TYR A 60 9.70 6.31 1.61
N ASN A 61 10.63 7.25 1.67
CA ASN A 61 11.23 7.88 0.51
C ASN A 61 12.66 7.35 0.32
N ASN A 62 12.99 6.92 -0.89
CA ASN A 62 14.29 6.45 -1.35
C ASN A 62 14.84 7.38 -2.44
N GLY A 63 15.17 8.61 -2.05
CA GLY A 63 15.76 9.62 -2.93
C GLY A 63 14.75 10.64 -3.47
N GLU A 64 15.01 11.21 -4.64
CA GLU A 64 14.16 12.26 -5.23
C GLU A 64 12.96 11.71 -6.03
N ARG A 65 12.98 10.44 -6.44
CA ARG A 65 12.01 9.86 -7.39
C ARG A 65 11.52 8.45 -7.07
N GLY A 66 11.90 7.89 -5.91
CA GLY A 66 11.49 6.53 -5.53
C GLY A 66 10.83 6.55 -4.18
N ASP A 67 9.51 6.48 -4.13
CA ASP A 67 8.77 6.26 -2.91
C ASP A 67 8.24 4.83 -2.85
N GLY A 68 7.80 4.44 -1.67
CA GLY A 68 7.22 3.14 -1.43
C GLY A 68 6.58 3.12 -0.07
N GLY A 69 5.80 2.07 0.17
CA GLY A 69 5.12 1.98 1.44
C GLY A 69 4.29 0.74 1.62
N VAL A 70 3.67 0.71 2.79
CA VAL A 70 2.70 -0.29 3.20
C VAL A 70 1.52 0.44 3.82
N ILE A 71 0.31 0.13 3.35
CA ILE A 71 -0.93 0.47 4.03
C ILE A 71 -1.60 -0.83 4.46
N ILE A 72 -1.94 -0.90 5.74
CA ILE A 72 -2.64 -2.02 6.36
C ILE A 72 -3.96 -1.51 6.91
N ASN A 73 -5.06 -2.03 6.37
CA ASN A 73 -6.41 -1.71 6.81
C ASN A 73 -6.98 -2.92 7.56
N GLU A 74 -7.30 -2.76 8.84
CA GLU A 74 -8.09 -3.72 9.63
C GLU A 74 -9.56 -3.40 9.42
N PHE A 75 -10.32 -4.26 8.75
CA PHE A 75 -11.75 -4.09 8.53
C PHE A 75 -12.57 -4.54 9.74
N LYS A 76 -13.77 -3.96 9.92
CA LYS A 76 -14.68 -4.32 11.01
C LYS A 76 -15.27 -5.71 10.81
N THR A 77 -15.59 -6.08 9.58
CA THR A 77 -16.18 -7.37 9.22
C THR A 77 -15.54 -7.97 7.98
N LYS A 78 -15.80 -9.26 7.73
CA LYS A 78 -15.34 -9.94 6.53
C LYS A 78 -16.03 -9.39 5.27
N ASP A 79 -17.30 -9.04 5.37
CA ASP A 79 -18.09 -8.48 4.27
C ASP A 79 -17.53 -7.10 3.84
N ASP A 80 -17.11 -6.29 4.81
CA ASP A 80 -16.46 -5.00 4.54
C ASP A 80 -15.14 -5.17 3.75
N LEU A 81 -14.33 -6.16 4.15
CA LEU A 81 -13.10 -6.51 3.45
C LEU A 81 -13.39 -7.01 2.04
N ASP A 82 -14.34 -7.92 1.87
CA ASP A 82 -14.69 -8.49 0.57
C ASP A 82 -15.25 -7.44 -0.40
N ALA A 83 -16.07 -6.52 0.11
CA ALA A 83 -16.57 -5.39 -0.66
C ALA A 83 -15.44 -4.45 -1.11
N TYR A 84 -14.44 -4.21 -0.26
CA TYR A 84 -13.28 -3.40 -0.61
C TYR A 84 -12.39 -4.08 -1.66
N LEU A 85 -12.10 -5.39 -1.47
CA LEU A 85 -11.34 -6.19 -2.42
C LEU A 85 -11.99 -6.23 -3.81
N ALA A 86 -13.33 -6.31 -3.87
CA ALA A 86 -14.06 -6.30 -5.14
C ALA A 86 -13.91 -4.99 -5.95
N LYS A 87 -13.59 -3.88 -5.28
CA LYS A 87 -13.34 -2.57 -5.89
C LYS A 87 -11.85 -2.28 -6.13
N THR A 88 -10.95 -3.15 -5.68
CA THR A 88 -9.50 -2.96 -5.82
C THR A 88 -8.99 -3.70 -7.05
N PHE A 89 -8.15 -3.05 -7.85
CA PHE A 89 -7.59 -3.61 -9.08
C PHE A 89 -6.12 -3.99 -8.91
N GLU A 90 -5.51 -4.67 -9.89
CA GLU A 90 -4.07 -4.95 -9.87
C GLU A 90 -3.30 -3.83 -10.58
N GLN A 91 -2.18 -3.39 -10.01
CA GLN A 91 -1.21 -2.53 -10.68
C GLN A 91 0.20 -3.12 -10.51
N SER A 92 1.08 -2.85 -11.48
CA SER A 92 2.41 -3.46 -11.53
C SER A 92 3.31 -3.04 -10.36
N ASN A 93 3.13 -1.82 -9.84
CA ASN A 93 3.93 -1.21 -8.78
C ASN A 93 3.45 -1.55 -7.36
N TYR A 94 2.40 -2.36 -7.19
CA TYR A 94 2.00 -2.84 -5.88
C TYR A 94 1.59 -4.32 -5.85
N ARG A 95 1.47 -4.85 -4.64
CA ARG A 95 0.90 -6.16 -4.35
C ARG A 95 -0.11 -6.04 -3.23
N VAL A 96 -1.11 -6.92 -3.25
CA VAL A 96 -2.10 -7.03 -2.18
C VAL A 96 -1.99 -8.38 -1.50
N LEU A 97 -1.94 -8.34 -0.17
CA LEU A 97 -2.00 -9.50 0.69
C LEU A 97 -3.17 -9.37 1.67
N VAL A 98 -3.70 -10.51 2.09
CA VAL A 98 -4.78 -10.60 3.08
C VAL A 98 -4.39 -11.53 4.21
N LYS A 99 -4.72 -11.13 5.44
CA LYS A 99 -4.65 -11.97 6.63
C LYS A 99 -5.87 -11.71 7.50
N ASP A 100 -6.75 -12.69 7.71
CA ASP A 100 -7.97 -12.51 8.51
C ASP A 100 -8.82 -11.32 7.99
N LEU A 101 -8.98 -10.26 8.80
CA LEU A 101 -9.66 -9.00 8.45
C LEU A 101 -8.70 -7.90 7.98
N PHE A 102 -7.42 -8.22 7.78
CA PHE A 102 -6.40 -7.27 7.36
C PHE A 102 -6.22 -7.33 5.85
N PHE A 103 -6.39 -6.18 5.20
CA PHE A 103 -5.89 -5.89 3.86
C PHE A 103 -4.52 -5.23 3.98
N ILE A 104 -3.56 -5.69 3.17
CA ILE A 104 -2.19 -5.18 3.16
C ILE A 104 -1.85 -4.82 1.72
N ARG A 105 -1.71 -3.52 1.42
CA ARG A 105 -1.16 -3.03 0.16
C ARG A 105 0.29 -2.62 0.36
N ILE A 106 1.19 -3.26 -0.37
CA ILE A 106 2.61 -2.90 -0.45
C ILE A 106 2.88 -2.30 -1.82
N TRP A 107 3.52 -1.14 -1.89
CA TRP A 107 3.89 -0.51 -3.17
C TRP A 107 5.35 -0.07 -3.18
N SER A 108 5.90 0.04 -4.38
CA SER A 108 7.27 0.47 -4.60
C SER A 108 7.40 1.12 -5.97
N ASP A 109 7.77 2.39 -6.00
CA ASP A 109 8.05 3.20 -7.18
C ASP A 109 9.56 3.44 -7.33
N TYR A 110 10.37 2.50 -6.86
CA TYR A 110 11.82 2.53 -6.99
C TYR A 110 12.24 2.53 -8.47
N SER A 111 13.32 3.25 -8.77
CA SER A 111 13.79 3.39 -10.15
C SER A 111 14.13 2.05 -10.76
N LEU A 112 13.45 1.77 -11.87
CA LEU A 112 13.71 0.66 -12.76
C LEU A 112 15.16 0.77 -13.29
N HIS A 113 15.96 -0.29 -13.08
CA HIS A 113 17.21 -0.57 -13.81
C HIS A 113 18.45 0.29 -13.48
N VAL A 114 18.69 0.62 -12.21
CA VAL A 114 20.03 1.11 -11.81
C VAL A 114 20.88 -0.07 -11.34
N GLU A 115 21.95 -0.38 -12.08
CA GLU A 115 22.87 -1.46 -11.73
C GLU A 115 23.43 -1.29 -10.30
N GLY A 116 23.41 -2.38 -9.52
CA GLY A 116 23.83 -2.38 -8.11
C GLY A 116 22.82 -1.78 -7.13
N LYS A 117 21.61 -1.38 -7.58
CA LYS A 117 20.52 -0.93 -6.70
C LYS A 117 19.34 -1.89 -6.73
N GLU A 118 18.61 -1.91 -5.62
CA GLU A 118 17.34 -2.64 -5.49
C GLU A 118 16.28 -2.08 -6.44
N THR A 119 15.60 -2.98 -7.17
CA THR A 119 14.47 -2.63 -8.04
C THR A 119 13.14 -2.64 -7.27
N SER A 120 12.08 -2.07 -7.85
CA SER A 120 10.73 -2.20 -7.28
C SER A 120 10.30 -3.65 -7.08
N GLU A 121 10.62 -4.54 -8.02
CA GLU A 121 10.23 -5.94 -7.93
C GLU A 121 10.99 -6.65 -6.80
N ASP A 122 12.29 -6.38 -6.65
CA ASP A 122 13.09 -6.91 -5.54
C ASP A 122 12.52 -6.48 -4.19
N HIS A 123 12.14 -5.20 -4.08
CA HIS A 123 11.60 -4.63 -2.86
C HIS A 123 10.20 -5.19 -2.53
N LEU A 124 9.32 -5.25 -3.53
CA LEU A 124 7.99 -5.87 -3.39
C LEU A 124 8.12 -7.34 -2.95
N ASN A 125 9.07 -8.09 -3.52
CA ASN A 125 9.33 -9.48 -3.14
C ASN A 125 9.80 -9.62 -1.68
N LYS A 126 10.63 -8.70 -1.19
CA LYS A 126 11.06 -8.69 0.23
C LYS A 126 9.88 -8.43 1.16
N LEU A 127 9.04 -7.45 0.85
CA LEU A 127 7.86 -7.12 1.65
C LEU A 127 6.82 -8.23 1.61
N GLU A 128 6.54 -8.81 0.44
CA GLU A 128 5.65 -9.96 0.27
C GLU A 128 6.14 -11.15 1.14
N LYS A 129 7.44 -11.46 1.09
CA LYS A 129 8.05 -12.51 1.89
C LYS A 129 7.92 -12.25 3.40
N TYR A 130 8.02 -11.00 3.84
CA TYR A 130 7.84 -10.66 5.25
C TYR A 130 6.40 -10.90 5.71
N TYR A 131 5.40 -10.37 5.00
CA TYR A 131 4.00 -10.51 5.40
C TYR A 131 3.48 -11.95 5.26
N THR A 132 3.97 -12.71 4.27
CA THR A 132 3.66 -14.13 4.14
C THR A 132 4.20 -14.97 5.30
N LYS A 133 5.40 -14.67 5.82
CA LYS A 133 5.91 -15.28 7.07
C LYS A 133 5.03 -14.99 8.28
N LEU A 134 4.34 -13.85 8.29
CA LEU A 134 3.36 -13.49 9.33
C LEU A 134 1.96 -14.11 9.08
N GLY A 135 1.82 -14.96 8.06
CA GLY A 135 0.58 -15.67 7.75
C GLY A 135 -0.35 -14.97 6.77
N ALA A 136 0.06 -13.84 6.17
CA ALA A 136 -0.69 -13.23 5.08
C ALA A 136 -0.58 -14.05 3.79
N LYS A 137 -1.58 -13.95 2.93
CA LYS A 137 -1.61 -14.59 1.61
C LYS A 137 -1.71 -13.52 0.54
N ARG A 138 -0.82 -13.56 -0.45
CA ARG A 138 -0.98 -12.76 -1.65
C ARG A 138 -2.27 -13.16 -2.36
N ILE A 139 -3.01 -12.16 -2.80
CA ILE A 139 -4.16 -12.34 -3.68
C ILE A 139 -3.87 -11.65 -5.01
N GLN A 140 -4.35 -12.24 -6.09
CA GLN A 140 -4.33 -11.60 -7.40
C GLN A 140 -5.65 -10.88 -7.61
N LEU A 141 -5.58 -9.57 -7.81
CA LEU A 141 -6.74 -8.74 -8.06
C LEU A 141 -7.11 -8.76 -9.54
N LYS A 142 -8.29 -8.26 -9.88
CA LYS A 142 -8.67 -8.11 -11.28
C LYS A 142 -7.79 -7.04 -11.93
N PRO A 143 -7.37 -7.19 -13.19
CA PRO A 143 -6.71 -6.11 -13.91
C PRO A 143 -7.65 -4.90 -13.96
N ASP A 144 -7.07 -3.69 -13.92
CA ASP A 144 -7.84 -2.47 -14.15
C ASP A 144 -8.19 -2.35 -15.64
N GLU A 145 -9.41 -2.74 -15.99
CA GLU A 145 -9.90 -2.70 -17.38
C GLU A 145 -10.08 -1.27 -17.91
N SER A 146 -10.12 -0.25 -17.02
CA SER A 146 -10.21 1.16 -17.45
C SER A 146 -8.93 1.68 -18.12
N ILE A 147 -7.79 1.01 -17.88
CA ILE A 147 -6.47 1.34 -18.44
C ILE A 147 -6.21 0.57 -19.74
N ILE A 148 -7.08 -0.39 -20.13
CA ILE A 148 -6.87 -1.25 -21.30
C ILE A 148 -7.19 -0.55 -22.64
N THR A 149 -7.64 0.72 -22.63
CA THR A 149 -8.00 1.44 -23.87
C THR A 149 -6.89 2.40 -24.33
N GLU A 150 -6.53 2.29 -25.61
CA GLU A 150 -5.68 3.15 -26.46
C GLU A 150 -4.18 2.80 -26.63
N VAL A 151 -3.88 1.64 -27.24
CA VAL A 151 -2.71 1.54 -28.15
C VAL A 151 -3.06 0.86 -29.49
N ALA A 152 -4.36 0.75 -29.81
CA ALA A 152 -4.82 0.18 -31.07
C ALA A 152 -5.58 1.27 -31.85
N ASP A 153 -4.86 2.23 -32.44
CA ASP A 153 -5.25 2.94 -33.67
C ASP A 153 -4.26 4.06 -34.04
N SER A 154 -2.96 3.74 -34.16
CA SER A 154 -1.99 4.68 -34.78
C SER A 154 -1.00 4.01 -35.72
N VAL A 155 -1.37 2.89 -36.35
CA VAL A 155 -0.59 2.28 -37.42
C VAL A 155 -1.48 1.99 -38.64
N ALA A 156 -2.09 3.05 -39.16
CA ALA A 156 -2.66 3.04 -40.50
C ALA A 156 -2.70 4.48 -41.04
N GLU A 157 -1.59 4.92 -41.63
CA GLU A 157 -1.55 5.72 -42.87
C GLU A 157 -0.16 5.62 -43.52
#